data_AF-A0A4Q7PI38-F1
#
_entry.id   AF-A0A4Q7PI38-F1
#
_cell.length_a   1.000
_cell.length_b   1.000
_cell.length_c   1.000
_cell.angle_alpha   90.00
_cell.angle_beta   90.00
_cell.angle_gamma   90.00
#
_symmetry.space_group_name_H-M   'P 1'
#
loop_
_entity.id
_entity.type
_entity.pdbx_description
1 polymer ?
#
loop_
_entity_poly.entity_id
_entity_poly.type
_entity_poly.pdbx_seq_one_letter_code
_entity_poly.pdbx_strand_id
1 'polypeptide(L)'
;MGKIAKIWFAIVAVIFVVVMALAIQTFRPVRNVTSEDILKITGTVTDVQEGSGFDIVITLQDDPHYYYINRGLQLGLSVQELQDQIQNKTVTLYPVKRWTIFTTDGNMGHIAKLTYKDKTLFNEIKE
;
A
#
# COMPACT_ATOMS: atom_id res chain seq x y z
N MET A 1 46.99 8.13 -0.65
CA MET A 1 45.93 8.14 -1.69
C MET A 1 46.09 9.37 -2.57
N GLY A 2 46.16 9.19 -3.90
CA GLY A 2 46.20 10.30 -4.85
C GLY A 2 44.91 11.15 -4.81
N LYS A 3 44.97 12.39 -5.30
CA LYS A 3 43.82 13.32 -5.34
C LYS A 3 42.59 12.68 -6.02
N ILE A 4 42.82 11.94 -7.10
CA ILE A 4 41.78 11.21 -7.85
C ILE A 4 41.09 10.17 -6.95
N ALA A 5 41.85 9.39 -6.18
CA ALA A 5 41.27 8.39 -5.27
C ALA A 5 40.39 9.02 -4.18
N LYS A 6 40.79 10.19 -3.65
CA LYS A 6 39.97 10.93 -2.66
C LYS A 6 38.66 11.43 -3.25
N ILE A 7 38.66 11.91 -4.50
CA ILE A 7 37.45 12.34 -5.21
C ILE A 7 36.51 11.16 -5.42
N TRP A 8 37.02 10.02 -5.92
CA TRP A 8 36.23 8.81 -6.09
C TRP A 8 35.60 8.33 -4.78
N PHE A 9 36.38 8.30 -3.70
CA PHE A 9 35.88 7.93 -2.39
C PHE A 9 34.74 8.86 -1.94
N ALA A 10 34.88 10.18 -2.12
CA ALA A 10 33.84 11.13 -1.77
C ALA A 10 32.56 10.91 -2.58
N ILE A 11 32.66 10.67 -3.88
CA ILE A 11 31.51 10.38 -4.75
C ILE A 11 30.78 9.11 -4.29
N VAL A 12 31.52 8.03 -4.05
CA VAL A 12 30.95 6.75 -3.57
C VAL A 12 30.27 6.93 -2.21
N ALA A 13 30.90 7.67 -1.29
CA ALA A 13 30.31 7.95 0.02
C ALA A 13 29.00 8.74 -0.09
N VAL A 14 28.93 9.74 -0.97
CA VAL A 14 27.70 10.50 -1.21
C VAL A 14 26.61 9.62 -1.80
N ILE A 15 26.94 8.80 -2.82
CA ILE A 15 25.99 7.85 -3.42
C ILE A 15 25.46 6.88 -2.36
N PHE A 16 26.35 6.34 -1.51
CA PHE A 16 25.95 5.45 -0.43
C PHE A 16 24.95 6.11 0.53
N VAL A 17 25.21 7.35 0.95
CA VAL A 17 24.29 8.09 1.83
C VAL A 17 22.93 8.30 1.17
N VAL A 18 22.89 8.65 -0.12
CA VAL A 18 21.63 8.82 -0.87
C VAL A 18 20.87 7.50 -0.96
N VAL A 19 21.55 6.39 -1.27
CA VAL A 19 20.93 5.06 -1.33
C VAL A 19 20.40 4.63 0.04
N MET A 20 21.14 4.89 1.12
CA MET A 20 20.67 4.60 2.48
C MET A 20 19.46 5.44 2.86
N ALA A 21 19.42 6.73 2.51
CA ALA A 21 18.27 7.58 2.75
C ALA A 21 17.02 7.07 2.01
N LEU A 22 17.16 6.69 0.74
CA LEU A 22 16.08 6.10 -0.06
C LEU A 22 15.61 4.75 0.50
N ALA A 23 16.53 3.91 0.98
CA ALA A 23 16.20 2.64 1.61
C ALA A 23 15.40 2.85 2.91
N ILE A 24 15.85 3.76 3.78
CA ILE A 24 15.14 4.08 5.04
C ILE A 24 13.73 4.60 4.74
N GLN A 25 13.58 5.47 3.74
CA GLN A 25 12.27 5.98 3.34
C GLN A 25 11.36 4.88 2.78
N THR A 26 11.90 4.01 1.93
CA THR A 26 11.14 2.96 1.24
C THR A 26 10.69 1.85 2.18
N PHE A 27 11.56 1.40 3.08
CA PHE A 27 11.30 0.28 3.99
C PHE A 27 10.72 0.70 5.36
N ARG A 28 10.34 1.98 5.53
CA ARG A 28 9.68 2.42 6.76
C ARG A 28 8.34 1.68 6.92
N PRO A 29 8.06 1.03 8.07
CA PRO A 29 6.80 0.33 8.25
C PRO A 29 5.60 1.28 8.20
N VAL A 30 4.46 0.80 7.70
CA VAL A 30 3.16 1.47 7.83
C VAL A 30 2.65 1.22 9.24
N ARG A 31 2.38 2.29 9.99
CA ARG A 31 1.89 2.23 11.37
C ARG A 31 0.99 3.43 11.65
N ASN A 32 -0.10 3.22 12.39
CA ASN A 32 -1.02 4.27 12.83
C ASN A 32 -1.48 5.16 11.65
N VAL A 33 -2.09 4.56 10.63
CA VAL A 33 -2.59 5.30 9.46
C VAL A 33 -3.62 6.33 9.92
N THR A 34 -3.45 7.58 9.47
CA THR A 34 -4.38 8.69 9.72
C THR A 34 -5.15 9.05 8.45
N SER A 35 -6.16 9.92 8.56
CA SER A 35 -6.93 10.38 7.40
C SER A 35 -6.11 11.20 6.38
N GLU A 36 -4.96 11.74 6.77
CA GLU A 36 -4.06 12.49 5.89
C GLU A 36 -3.16 11.56 5.05
N ASP A 37 -3.01 10.31 5.51
CA ASP A 37 -2.12 9.30 4.93
C ASP A 37 -2.82 8.40 3.91
N ILE A 38 -4.00 8.77 3.41
CA ILE A 38 -4.81 7.91 2.53
C ILE A 38 -5.16 8.59 1.21
N LEU A 39 -5.31 7.76 0.18
CA LEU A 39 -5.95 8.12 -1.09
C LEU A 39 -7.42 7.70 -1.03
N LYS A 40 -8.20 8.16 -2.01
CA LYS A 40 -9.57 7.68 -2.24
C LYS A 40 -9.66 7.17 -3.67
N ILE A 41 -9.90 5.87 -3.82
CA ILE A 41 -9.96 5.20 -5.12
C ILE A 41 -11.31 4.49 -5.22
N THR A 42 -12.04 4.77 -6.28
CA THR A 42 -13.34 4.13 -6.55
C THR A 42 -13.21 3.28 -7.80
N GLY A 43 -13.65 2.04 -7.74
CA GLY A 43 -13.59 1.12 -8.87
C GLY A 43 -14.47 -0.10 -8.68
N THR A 44 -14.71 -0.82 -9.77
CA THR A 44 -15.49 -2.06 -9.78
C THR A 44 -14.59 -3.23 -9.42
N VAL A 45 -14.96 -4.00 -8.40
CA VAL A 45 -14.19 -5.17 -7.96
C VAL A 45 -14.41 -6.31 -8.94
N THR A 46 -13.32 -6.84 -9.49
CA THR A 46 -13.34 -8.02 -10.36
C THR A 46 -13.07 -9.30 -9.59
N ASP A 47 -12.23 -9.21 -8.56
CA ASP A 47 -11.81 -10.37 -7.78
C ASP A 47 -11.48 -9.99 -6.33
N VAL A 48 -11.71 -10.95 -5.42
CA VAL A 48 -11.32 -10.88 -4.02
C VAL A 48 -10.79 -12.25 -3.63
N GLN A 49 -9.57 -12.32 -3.12
CA GLN A 49 -8.91 -13.61 -2.83
C GLN A 49 -7.97 -13.51 -1.62
N GLU A 50 -7.58 -14.66 -1.08
CA GLU A 50 -6.52 -14.73 -0.08
C GLU A 50 -5.16 -14.40 -0.72
N GLY A 51 -4.42 -13.50 -0.08
CA GLY A 51 -3.04 -13.17 -0.40
C GLY A 51 -2.04 -13.90 0.49
N SER A 52 -0.76 -13.67 0.24
CA SER A 52 0.29 -14.19 1.13
C SER A 52 0.22 -13.53 2.51
N GLY A 53 0.64 -14.25 3.55
CA GLY A 53 0.75 -13.67 4.89
C GLY A 53 -0.58 -13.34 5.58
N PHE A 54 -1.67 -14.03 5.22
CA PHE A 54 -3.03 -13.81 5.73
C PHE A 54 -3.69 -12.51 5.25
N ASP A 55 -3.19 -11.95 4.16
CA ASP A 55 -3.74 -10.75 3.53
C ASP A 55 -4.99 -11.09 2.71
N ILE A 56 -5.82 -10.09 2.45
CA ILE A 56 -6.94 -10.19 1.50
C ILE A 56 -6.66 -9.26 0.34
N VAL A 57 -6.61 -9.78 -0.87
CA VAL A 57 -6.32 -9.04 -2.10
C VAL A 57 -7.64 -8.66 -2.77
N ILE A 58 -7.73 -7.42 -3.26
CA ILE A 58 -8.88 -6.91 -4.01
C ILE A 58 -8.39 -6.40 -5.36
N THR A 59 -8.95 -6.91 -6.44
CA THR A 59 -8.63 -6.46 -7.80
C THR A 59 -9.74 -5.54 -8.30
N LEU A 60 -9.36 -4.37 -8.82
CA LEU A 60 -10.29 -3.45 -9.47
C LEU A 60 -10.20 -3.59 -11.00
N GLN A 61 -11.33 -3.35 -11.67
CA GLN A 61 -11.42 -3.32 -13.12
C GLN A 61 -10.58 -2.17 -13.68
N ASP A 62 -9.78 -2.46 -14.71
CA ASP A 62 -8.94 -1.49 -15.44
C ASP A 62 -7.93 -0.73 -14.56
N ASP A 63 -7.57 -1.29 -13.41
CA ASP A 63 -6.59 -0.72 -12.47
C ASP A 63 -5.44 -1.72 -12.24
N PRO A 64 -4.18 -1.36 -12.56
CA PRO A 64 -3.05 -2.26 -12.44
C PRO A 64 -2.49 -2.38 -11.00
N HIS A 65 -2.99 -1.61 -10.04
CA HIS A 65 -2.45 -1.62 -8.68
C HIS A 65 -2.83 -2.89 -7.92
N TYR A 66 -1.89 -3.34 -7.07
CA TYR A 66 -2.10 -4.45 -6.17
C TYR A 66 -2.71 -3.94 -4.85
N TYR A 67 -4.03 -4.06 -4.70
CA TYR A 67 -4.69 -3.66 -3.46
C TYR A 67 -4.83 -4.82 -2.50
N TYR A 68 -4.53 -4.56 -1.23
CA TYR A 68 -4.61 -5.59 -0.19
C TYR A 68 -4.94 -5.02 1.19
N ILE A 69 -5.68 -5.79 1.97
CA ILE A 69 -5.88 -5.58 3.41
C ILE A 69 -4.85 -6.43 4.13
N ASN A 70 -3.91 -5.79 4.83
CA ASN A 70 -2.86 -6.51 5.53
C ASN A 70 -3.42 -7.30 6.72
N ARG A 71 -3.08 -8.60 6.77
CA ARG A 71 -3.52 -9.57 7.78
C ARG A 71 -5.05 -9.60 7.94
N GLY A 72 -5.80 -9.31 6.87
CA GLY A 72 -7.26 -9.23 6.91
C GLY A 72 -7.91 -10.48 7.53
N LEU A 73 -7.39 -11.68 7.22
CA LEU A 73 -7.91 -12.93 7.79
C LEU A 73 -7.68 -13.04 9.30
N GLN A 74 -6.54 -12.53 9.81
CA GLN A 74 -6.27 -12.51 11.26
C GLN A 74 -7.13 -11.48 12.00
N LEU A 75 -7.61 -10.46 11.29
CA LEU A 75 -8.55 -9.47 11.81
C LEU A 75 -10.00 -9.95 11.78
N GLY A 76 -10.24 -11.21 11.37
CA GLY A 76 -11.55 -11.84 11.34
C GLY A 76 -12.37 -11.54 10.09
N LEU A 77 -11.77 -10.95 9.05
CA LEU A 77 -12.42 -10.82 7.75
C LEU A 77 -12.45 -12.17 7.04
N SER A 78 -13.55 -12.44 6.32
CA SER A 78 -13.70 -13.62 5.47
C SER A 78 -13.62 -13.22 4.00
N VAL A 79 -12.78 -13.93 3.22
CA VAL A 79 -12.71 -13.76 1.76
C VAL A 79 -14.09 -14.02 1.13
N GLN A 80 -14.76 -15.10 1.55
CA GLN A 80 -16.07 -15.49 1.02
C GLN A 80 -17.12 -14.40 1.28
N GLU A 81 -17.18 -13.87 2.50
CA GLU A 81 -18.15 -12.81 2.84
C GLU A 81 -17.89 -11.52 2.05
N LEU A 82 -16.62 -11.19 1.82
CA LEU A 82 -16.25 -10.04 0.99
C LEU A 82 -16.60 -10.30 -0.48
N GLN A 83 -16.30 -11.47 -1.04
CA GLN A 83 -16.71 -11.84 -2.40
C GLN A 83 -18.22 -11.65 -2.59
N ASP A 84 -19.03 -12.22 -1.69
CA ASP A 84 -20.48 -12.12 -1.75
C ASP A 84 -20.99 -10.67 -1.65
N GLN A 85 -20.31 -9.82 -0.88
CA GLN A 85 -20.71 -8.42 -0.66
C GLN A 85 -20.29 -7.47 -1.78
N ILE A 86 -19.08 -7.63 -2.32
CA ILE A 86 -18.44 -6.62 -3.18
C ILE A 86 -18.02 -7.10 -4.57
N GLN A 87 -18.02 -8.40 -4.87
CA GLN A 87 -17.63 -8.86 -6.21
C GLN A 87 -18.60 -8.32 -7.28
N ASN A 88 -18.03 -7.83 -8.39
CA ASN A 88 -18.75 -7.14 -9.46
C ASN A 88 -19.53 -5.89 -8.97
N LYS A 89 -19.13 -5.29 -7.85
CA LYS A 89 -19.69 -4.03 -7.33
C LYS A 89 -18.65 -2.92 -7.32
N THR A 90 -19.12 -1.69 -7.41
CA THR A 90 -18.27 -0.50 -7.24
C THR A 90 -18.08 -0.23 -5.75
N VAL A 91 -16.83 -0.22 -5.30
CA VAL A 91 -16.42 0.09 -3.93
C VAL A 91 -15.54 1.32 -3.90
N THR A 92 -15.33 1.86 -2.70
CA THR A 92 -14.28 2.87 -2.48
C THR A 92 -13.24 2.30 -1.53
N LEU A 93 -12.01 2.19 -2.05
CA LEU A 93 -10.81 1.83 -1.34
C LEU A 93 -10.11 3.10 -0.83
N TYR A 94 -9.55 3.03 0.37
CA TYR A 94 -8.69 4.07 0.91
C TYR A 94 -7.29 3.51 1.16
N PRO A 95 -6.46 3.37 0.11
CA PRO A 95 -5.11 2.86 0.26
C PRO A 95 -4.17 3.92 0.84
N VAL A 96 -3.10 3.46 1.48
CA VAL A 96 -2.06 4.31 2.05
C VAL A 96 -1.39 5.14 0.95
N LYS A 97 -1.38 6.46 1.14
CA LYS A 97 -0.70 7.45 0.33
C LYS A 97 0.77 7.50 0.72
N ARG A 98 1.65 6.91 -0.08
CA ARG A 98 3.09 6.98 0.15
C ARG A 98 3.90 6.91 -1.14
N TRP A 99 4.73 7.93 -1.33
CA TRP A 99 5.74 7.91 -2.38
C TRP A 99 6.97 7.12 -1.95
N THR A 100 7.36 6.16 -2.78
CA THR A 100 8.65 5.46 -2.71
C THR A 100 9.20 5.30 -4.13
N ILE A 101 10.42 4.77 -4.26
CA ILE A 101 10.96 4.41 -5.58
C ILE A 101 10.16 3.31 -6.29
N PHE A 102 9.31 2.56 -5.57
CA PHE A 102 8.43 1.51 -6.11
C PHE A 102 6.97 1.95 -6.25
N THR A 103 6.58 3.07 -5.64
CA THR A 103 5.21 3.62 -5.62
C THR A 103 5.26 5.10 -6.00
N THR A 104 5.68 5.37 -7.23
CA THR A 104 6.00 6.72 -7.69
C THR A 104 4.77 7.60 -7.90
N ASP A 105 3.61 7.00 -8.07
CA ASP A 105 2.29 7.63 -8.12
C ASP A 105 1.70 7.90 -6.71
N GLY A 106 2.35 7.37 -5.67
CA GLY A 106 1.95 7.51 -4.29
C GLY A 106 0.93 6.49 -3.80
N ASN A 107 0.50 5.53 -4.62
CA ASN A 107 -0.45 4.50 -4.22
C ASN A 107 0.28 3.26 -3.71
N MET A 108 0.27 3.04 -2.40
CA MET A 108 0.96 1.89 -1.80
C MET A 108 0.13 0.60 -1.86
N GLY A 109 -1.13 0.65 -2.32
CA GLY A 109 -2.00 -0.53 -2.44
C GLY A 109 -2.54 -1.08 -1.11
N HIS A 110 -1.84 -0.88 0.02
CA HIS A 110 -2.33 -1.26 1.36
C HIS A 110 -3.60 -0.48 1.68
N ILE A 111 -4.75 -1.15 1.64
CA ILE A 111 -6.07 -0.63 1.97
C ILE A 111 -6.15 -0.41 3.47
N ALA A 112 -6.27 0.85 3.91
CA ALA A 112 -6.50 1.21 5.30
C ALA A 112 -8.00 1.29 5.65
N LYS A 113 -8.86 1.49 4.65
CA LYS A 113 -10.32 1.47 4.81
C LYS A 113 -10.98 1.00 3.52
N LEU A 114 -12.07 0.25 3.66
CA LEU A 114 -12.91 -0.23 2.57
C LEU A 114 -14.36 0.17 2.85
N THR A 115 -15.02 0.78 1.87
CA THR A 115 -16.43 1.16 1.96
C THR A 115 -17.23 0.73 0.75
N TYR A 116 -18.49 0.37 0.98
CA TYR A 116 -19.47 0.01 -0.04
C TYR A 116 -20.85 0.53 0.38
N LYS A 117 -21.52 1.31 -0.49
CA LYS A 117 -22.85 1.89 -0.23
C LYS A 117 -22.94 2.57 1.16
N ASP A 118 -21.99 3.45 1.44
CA ASP A 118 -21.87 4.19 2.72
C ASP A 118 -21.63 3.34 3.97
N LYS A 119 -21.55 2.01 3.84
CA LYS A 119 -21.13 1.09 4.90
C LYS A 119 -19.62 0.91 4.87
N THR A 120 -18.99 1.02 6.04
CA THR A 120 -17.59 0.65 6.22
C THR A 120 -17.50 -0.86 6.44
N LEU A 121 -16.77 -1.55 5.56
CA LEU A 121 -16.54 -3.00 5.64
C LEU A 121 -15.23 -3.33 6.38
N PHE A 122 -14.25 -2.42 6.29
CA PHE A 122 -12.98 -2.53 6.99
C PHE A 122 -12.44 -1.13 7.30
N ASN A 123 -11.80 -0.96 8.46
CA ASN A 123 -11.13 0.29 8.85
C ASN A 123 -10.01 0.01 9.86
N GLU A 124 -8.78 0.41 9.54
CA GLU A 124 -7.62 0.43 10.47
C GLU A 124 -7.14 1.86 10.79
N ILE A 125 -7.81 2.88 10.25
CA ILE A 125 -7.48 4.29 10.49
C ILE A 125 -7.83 4.63 11.93
N LYS A 126 -6.87 5.19 12.67
CA LYS A 126 -7.11 5.71 14.02
C LYS A 126 -7.60 7.14 13.90
N GLU A 127 -8.75 7.42 14.51
CA GLU A 127 -9.27 8.77 14.74
C GLU A 127 -8.62 9.42 15.97
#